data_AF-A0A3N5NXA1-F1
#
_entry.id   AF-A0A3N5NXA1-F1
#
_cell.length_a   1.000
_cell.length_b   1.000
_cell.length_c   1.000
_cell.angle_alpha   90.00
_cell.angle_beta   90.00
_cell.angle_gamma   90.00
#
_symmetry.space_group_name_H-M   'P 1'
#
loop_
_entity.id
_entity.type
_entity.pdbx_description
1 polymer ?
#
loop_
_entity_poly.entity_id
_entity_poly.type
_entity_poly.pdbx_seq_one_letter_code
_entity_poly.pdbx_strand_id
1 'polypeptide(L)'
;MDRVSDKVRTWRRLAALLVVLTLALTACGPAAGTEPEGTADPNLALLTWHREGGLAGFCDELSVMGDGRVVVNTCRGGEDTILGEGTLTPDQQAQLEEWVSRFTAVDIEQTDPATADAMTVRLALAGRGSAEATEQELQAIRDYVASLYLDIGRLPEGPTPTPEVFQPLPPEERVFAAARAALAARLGIDELTITRQEIVRQDWTDSCLGLGGPAESCLQAITPGYRLVLQAGEELWEARTNLDGSVVRLVEMAQS
;
A
#
# COMPACT_ATOMS: atom_id res chain seq x y z
N MET A 1 33.61 -40.76 37.29
CA MET A 1 32.18 -41.14 37.33
C MET A 1 31.83 -41.63 38.72
N ASP A 2 30.56 -41.40 39.08
CA ASP A 2 29.76 -42.03 40.14
C ASP A 2 29.87 -41.53 41.58
N ARG A 3 28.88 -40.71 41.95
CA ARG A 3 28.28 -40.72 43.29
C ARG A 3 26.76 -40.60 43.20
N VAL A 4 26.13 -41.76 43.27
CA VAL A 4 24.77 -41.97 43.75
C VAL A 4 24.73 -41.67 45.26
N SER A 5 23.71 -40.98 45.76
CA SER A 5 23.37 -41.05 47.19
C SER A 5 21.89 -40.75 47.45
N ASP A 6 21.13 -41.84 47.60
CA ASP A 6 19.84 -41.93 48.28
C ASP A 6 19.94 -41.50 49.75
N LYS A 7 18.91 -40.80 50.26
CA LYS A 7 18.51 -40.93 51.66
C LYS A 7 17.00 -40.82 51.83
N VAL A 8 16.37 -41.98 51.97
CA VAL A 8 15.03 -42.18 52.53
C VAL A 8 15.18 -42.58 54.01
N ARG A 9 14.55 -41.85 54.93
CA ARG A 9 14.24 -42.31 56.30
C ARG A 9 13.13 -41.45 56.90
N THR A 10 11.87 -41.83 56.71
CA THR A 10 10.99 -42.47 57.70
C THR A 10 10.95 -41.79 59.07
N TRP A 11 9.79 -41.25 59.44
CA TRP A 11 9.28 -41.29 60.82
C TRP A 11 7.75 -41.39 60.85
N ARG A 12 7.28 -42.42 61.55
CA ARG A 12 5.88 -42.79 61.82
C ARG A 12 5.44 -42.14 63.13
N ARG A 13 4.14 -41.82 63.26
CA ARG A 13 3.20 -42.06 64.41
C ARG A 13 2.01 -41.07 64.28
N LEU A 14 0.83 -41.54 63.88
CA LEU A 14 -0.32 -41.93 64.74
C LEU A 14 -1.05 -40.73 65.39
N ALA A 15 -2.29 -40.45 64.96
CA ALA A 15 -3.53 -40.63 65.75
C ALA A 15 -4.69 -39.68 65.36
N ALA A 16 -5.90 -40.24 65.43
CA ALA A 16 -7.20 -39.62 65.76
C ALA A 16 -8.06 -38.94 64.67
N LEU A 17 -9.14 -39.64 64.34
CA LEU A 17 -10.39 -39.15 63.74
C LEU A 17 -11.09 -38.10 64.62
N LEU A 18 -11.71 -37.07 64.03
CA LEU A 18 -13.11 -36.63 64.29
C LEU A 18 -13.56 -35.46 63.39
N VAL A 19 -14.47 -35.78 62.46
CA VAL A 19 -15.71 -35.09 62.01
C VAL A 19 -15.79 -33.55 62.10
N VAL A 20 -16.13 -32.88 60.98
CA VAL A 20 -17.37 -32.07 60.77
C VAL A 20 -17.32 -31.35 59.42
N LEU A 21 -18.24 -31.77 58.55
CA LEU A 21 -18.91 -31.07 57.45
C LEU A 21 -18.76 -29.53 57.41
N THR A 22 -18.09 -28.98 56.39
CA THR A 22 -18.35 -27.61 55.89
C THR A 22 -18.11 -27.51 54.38
N LEU A 23 -19.22 -27.25 53.68
CA LEU A 23 -19.41 -26.71 52.33
C LEU A 23 -18.33 -26.97 51.26
N ALA A 24 -18.61 -27.92 50.37
CA ALA A 24 -18.22 -27.81 48.97
C ALA A 24 -18.97 -26.63 48.35
N LEU A 25 -18.34 -25.45 48.31
CA LEU A 25 -18.70 -24.42 47.35
C LEU A 25 -18.15 -24.86 46.00
N THR A 26 -18.96 -25.65 45.29
CA THR A 26 -18.94 -25.72 43.84
C THR A 26 -19.11 -24.30 43.31
N ALA A 27 -17.99 -23.65 43.01
CA ALA A 27 -18.00 -22.50 42.13
C ALA A 27 -18.38 -23.01 40.74
N CYS A 28 -19.67 -23.05 40.46
CA CYS A 28 -20.19 -22.95 39.11
C CYS A 28 -19.80 -21.56 38.61
N GLY A 29 -18.55 -21.42 38.14
CA GLY A 29 -18.22 -20.34 37.24
C GLY A 29 -19.05 -20.55 35.97
N PRO A 30 -19.71 -19.53 35.41
CA PRO A 30 -20.21 -19.64 34.06
C PRO A 30 -19.02 -20.04 33.19
N ALA A 31 -19.17 -21.17 32.47
CA ALA A 31 -18.34 -21.42 31.32
C ALA A 31 -18.38 -20.13 30.51
N ALA A 32 -17.21 -19.49 30.35
CA ALA A 32 -17.03 -18.52 29.30
C ALA A 32 -17.44 -19.26 28.03
N GLY A 33 -18.65 -18.97 27.56
CA GLY A 33 -19.05 -19.37 26.23
C GLY A 33 -17.97 -18.80 25.35
N THR A 34 -17.32 -19.67 24.59
CA THR A 34 -16.65 -19.28 23.37
C THR A 34 -17.62 -18.34 22.67
N GLU A 35 -17.34 -17.04 22.69
CA GLU A 35 -18.01 -16.10 21.80
C GLU A 35 -17.91 -16.75 20.42
N PRO A 36 -19.02 -16.89 19.67
CA PRO A 36 -18.91 -17.40 18.32
C PRO A 36 -17.96 -16.45 17.61
N GLU A 37 -16.81 -16.97 17.17
CA GLU A 37 -15.95 -16.28 16.21
C GLU A 37 -16.90 -15.73 15.16
N GLY A 38 -16.94 -14.40 15.06
CA GLY A 38 -17.86 -13.70 14.16
C GLY A 38 -17.79 -14.39 12.82
N THR A 39 -18.89 -15.02 12.43
CA THR A 39 -18.97 -15.73 11.16
C THR A 39 -18.67 -14.68 10.11
N ALA A 40 -17.47 -14.78 9.49
CA ALA A 40 -17.07 -13.88 8.43
C ALA A 40 -18.19 -13.89 7.40
N ASP A 41 -18.77 -12.73 7.09
CA ASP A 41 -19.77 -12.64 6.05
C ASP A 41 -19.11 -13.10 4.74
N PRO A 42 -19.53 -14.22 4.15
CA PRO A 42 -18.90 -14.74 2.93
C PRO A 42 -19.10 -13.81 1.74
N ASN A 43 -20.02 -12.85 1.83
CA ASN A 43 -20.28 -11.84 0.82
C ASN A 43 -19.58 -10.50 1.10
N LEU A 44 -18.78 -10.41 2.16
CA LEU A 44 -17.94 -9.25 2.41
C LEU A 44 -16.69 -9.33 1.52
N ALA A 45 -16.44 -8.27 0.76
CA ALA A 45 -15.18 -8.12 0.05
C ALA A 45 -14.04 -7.91 1.06
N LEU A 46 -13.06 -8.81 1.07
CA LEU A 46 -11.88 -8.71 1.91
C LEU A 46 -10.76 -7.91 1.24
N LEU A 47 -10.76 -7.84 -0.09
CA LEU A 47 -9.81 -7.08 -0.89
C LEU A 47 -10.55 -6.45 -2.05
N THR A 48 -10.48 -5.13 -2.16
CA THR A 48 -11.06 -4.37 -3.28
C THR A 48 -10.00 -3.55 -3.96
N TRP A 49 -10.11 -3.42 -5.27
CA TRP A 49 -9.26 -2.58 -6.09
C TRP A 49 -10.08 -1.87 -7.13
N HIS A 50 -9.75 -0.61 -7.38
CA HIS A 50 -10.38 0.22 -8.40
C HIS A 50 -9.31 1.01 -9.13
N ARG A 51 -9.43 1.12 -10.45
CA ARG A 51 -8.67 2.10 -11.25
C ARG A 51 -9.60 2.93 -12.10
N GLU A 52 -9.32 4.23 -12.17
CA GLU A 52 -10.03 5.17 -13.03
C GLU A 52 -9.08 6.20 -13.64
N GLY A 53 -9.47 6.73 -14.81
CA GLY A 53 -8.71 7.78 -15.50
C GLY A 53 -7.70 7.23 -16.50
N GLY A 54 -6.60 7.97 -16.70
CA GLY A 54 -5.67 7.75 -17.80
C GLY A 54 -6.23 8.24 -19.14
N LEU A 55 -5.34 8.48 -20.10
CA LEU A 55 -5.68 8.93 -21.46
C LEU A 55 -6.70 8.02 -22.19
N ALA A 56 -6.75 6.74 -21.82
CA ALA A 56 -7.68 5.77 -22.39
C ALA A 56 -9.03 5.67 -21.65
N GLY A 57 -9.24 6.45 -20.59
CA GLY A 57 -10.47 6.43 -19.78
C GLY A 57 -10.73 5.05 -19.16
N PHE A 58 -9.76 4.51 -18.44
CA PHE A 58 -9.95 3.27 -17.67
C PHE A 58 -10.98 3.49 -16.56
N CYS A 59 -11.71 2.43 -16.23
CA CYS A 59 -12.66 2.37 -15.12
C CYS A 59 -12.91 0.89 -14.85
N ASP A 60 -12.09 0.27 -14.01
CA ASP A 60 -12.18 -1.16 -13.71
C ASP A 60 -12.12 -1.37 -12.19
N GLU A 61 -12.89 -2.33 -11.70
CA GLU A 61 -12.89 -2.72 -10.29
C GLU A 61 -12.73 -4.24 -10.16
N LEU A 62 -12.09 -4.66 -9.08
CA LEU A 62 -11.88 -6.04 -8.69
C LEU A 62 -12.27 -6.19 -7.22
N SER A 63 -13.11 -7.16 -6.93
CA SER A 63 -13.52 -7.52 -5.58
C SER A 63 -13.22 -8.99 -5.30
N VAL A 64 -12.50 -9.25 -4.21
CA VAL A 64 -12.28 -10.61 -3.67
C VAL A 64 -13.12 -10.77 -2.41
N MET A 65 -14.07 -11.70 -2.47
CA MET A 65 -14.95 -12.07 -1.37
C MET A 65 -14.24 -12.96 -0.34
N GLY A 66 -14.76 -12.99 0.89
CA GLY A 66 -14.20 -13.83 1.95
C GLY A 66 -14.23 -15.34 1.68
N ASP A 67 -15.12 -15.81 0.81
CA ASP A 67 -15.18 -17.20 0.36
C ASP A 67 -14.29 -17.51 -0.85
N GLY A 68 -13.45 -16.55 -1.26
CA GLY A 68 -12.49 -16.70 -2.35
C GLY A 68 -13.07 -16.45 -3.74
N ARG A 69 -14.35 -16.08 -3.89
CA ARG A 69 -14.86 -15.59 -5.18
C ARG A 69 -14.20 -14.28 -5.55
N VAL A 70 -13.84 -14.13 -6.83
CA VAL A 70 -13.30 -12.90 -7.39
C VAL A 70 -14.22 -12.43 -8.52
N VAL A 71 -14.60 -11.17 -8.48
CA VAL A 71 -15.38 -10.51 -9.53
C VAL A 71 -14.58 -9.34 -10.05
N VAL A 72 -14.46 -9.25 -11.37
CA VAL A 72 -13.85 -8.12 -12.07
C VAL A 72 -14.93 -7.47 -12.92
N ASN A 73 -15.15 -6.17 -12.73
CA ASN A 73 -16.10 -5.36 -13.48
C ASN A 73 -15.39 -4.16 -14.14
N THR A 74 -16.06 -3.56 -15.11
CA THR A 74 -15.75 -2.23 -15.63
C THR A 74 -16.90 -1.30 -15.34
N CYS A 75 -16.60 -0.14 -14.77
CA CYS A 75 -17.54 0.96 -14.53
C CYS A 75 -17.58 1.94 -15.71
N ARG A 76 -16.87 1.62 -16.80
CA ARG A 76 -16.84 2.45 -18.00
C ARG A 76 -18.24 2.54 -18.61
N GLY A 77 -18.73 3.76 -18.78
CA GLY A 77 -20.07 4.02 -19.35
C GLY A 77 -21.19 4.15 -18.32
N GLY A 78 -20.89 4.07 -17.02
CA GLY A 78 -21.83 4.37 -15.94
C GLY A 78 -22.68 3.21 -15.46
N GLU A 79 -22.46 2.00 -15.99
CA GLU A 79 -23.05 0.75 -15.49
C GLU A 79 -21.95 -0.30 -15.32
N ASP A 80 -21.97 -1.03 -14.21
CA ASP A 80 -20.98 -2.07 -13.93
C ASP A 80 -21.20 -3.27 -14.83
N THR A 81 -20.24 -3.50 -15.73
CA THR A 81 -20.23 -4.66 -16.62
C THR A 81 -19.20 -5.66 -16.16
N ILE A 82 -19.62 -6.90 -15.89
CA ILE A 82 -18.69 -7.97 -15.48
C ILE A 82 -17.74 -8.29 -16.64
N LEU A 83 -16.44 -8.12 -16.40
CA LEU A 83 -15.34 -8.52 -17.28
C LEU A 83 -14.97 -9.99 -17.07
N GLY A 84 -15.02 -10.46 -15.82
CA GLY A 84 -14.69 -11.83 -15.49
C GLY A 84 -15.06 -12.20 -14.05
N GLU A 85 -15.28 -13.50 -13.85
CA GLU A 85 -15.51 -14.11 -12.55
C GLU A 85 -14.55 -15.29 -12.37
N GLY A 86 -14.08 -15.48 -11.16
CA GLY A 86 -13.17 -16.57 -10.82
C GLY A 86 -13.21 -16.91 -9.34
N THR A 87 -12.34 -17.83 -8.95
CA THR A 87 -12.16 -18.25 -7.57
C THR A 87 -10.67 -18.36 -7.27
N LEU A 88 -10.24 -17.92 -6.10
CA LEU A 88 -8.87 -18.08 -5.65
C LEU A 88 -8.46 -19.55 -5.59
N THR A 89 -7.21 -19.82 -5.93
CA THR A 89 -6.58 -21.10 -5.60
C THR A 89 -6.37 -21.23 -4.09
N PRO A 90 -6.16 -22.44 -3.54
CA PRO A 90 -5.89 -22.61 -2.11
C PRO A 90 -4.70 -21.78 -1.61
N ASP A 91 -3.63 -21.68 -2.41
CA ASP A 91 -2.45 -20.89 -2.04
C ASP A 91 -2.75 -19.39 -2.07
N GLN A 92 -3.52 -18.93 -3.06
CA GLN A 92 -3.97 -17.53 -3.14
C GLN A 92 -4.88 -17.17 -1.96
N GLN A 93 -5.79 -18.05 -1.57
CA GLN A 93 -6.68 -17.87 -0.42
C GLN A 93 -5.86 -17.78 0.88
N ALA A 94 -4.92 -18.71 1.08
CA ALA A 94 -4.07 -18.72 2.27
C ALA A 94 -3.23 -17.44 2.39
N GLN A 95 -2.70 -16.92 1.28
CA GLN A 95 -1.96 -15.66 1.27
C GLN A 95 -2.84 -14.46 1.67
N LEU A 96 -4.06 -14.39 1.16
CA LEU A 96 -5.01 -13.32 1.51
C LEU A 96 -5.40 -13.39 2.99
N GLU A 97 -5.70 -14.59 3.50
CA GLU A 97 -6.05 -14.80 4.91
C GLU A 97 -4.91 -14.44 5.86
N GLU A 98 -3.65 -14.72 5.47
CA GLU A 98 -2.47 -14.28 6.22
C GLU A 98 -2.44 -12.75 6.35
N TRP A 99 -2.60 -12.03 5.24
CA TRP A 99 -2.61 -10.56 5.27
C TRP A 99 -3.78 -10.02 6.09
N VAL A 100 -4.98 -10.55 5.89
CA VAL A 100 -6.18 -10.15 6.63
C VAL A 100 -6.04 -10.38 8.14
N SER A 101 -5.43 -11.48 8.57
CA SER A 101 -5.24 -11.78 10.00
C SER A 101 -4.11 -10.98 10.64
N ARG A 102 -3.10 -10.57 9.86
CA ARG A 102 -1.90 -9.90 10.36
C ARG A 102 -2.04 -8.38 10.40
N PHE A 103 -2.56 -7.78 9.34
CA PHE A 103 -2.56 -6.33 9.17
C PHE A 103 -3.82 -5.67 9.73
N THR A 104 -3.67 -4.43 10.17
CA THR A 104 -4.81 -3.49 10.30
C THR A 104 -5.45 -3.24 8.92
N ALA A 105 -6.65 -2.66 8.88
CA ALA A 105 -7.29 -2.31 7.62
C ALA A 105 -6.38 -1.38 6.79
N VAL A 106 -6.23 -1.71 5.52
CA VAL A 106 -5.47 -0.91 4.55
C VAL A 106 -6.48 -0.22 3.64
N ASP A 107 -6.29 1.07 3.41
CA ASP A 107 -7.03 1.86 2.44
C ASP A 107 -6.05 2.87 1.85
N ILE A 108 -5.65 2.65 0.59
CA ILE A 108 -4.66 3.48 -0.10
C ILE A 108 -5.24 3.99 -1.41
N GLU A 109 -5.02 5.28 -1.66
CA GLU A 109 -5.29 5.93 -2.94
C GLU A 109 -3.96 6.47 -3.50
N GLN A 110 -3.71 6.18 -4.77
CA GLN A 110 -2.59 6.70 -5.53
C GLN A 110 -3.10 7.36 -6.80
N THR A 111 -2.70 8.62 -7.01
CA THR A 111 -3.03 9.37 -8.22
C THR A 111 -1.75 9.81 -8.91
N ASP A 112 -1.68 9.66 -10.23
CA ASP A 112 -0.58 10.17 -11.04
C ASP A 112 -0.48 11.71 -10.88
N PRO A 113 0.72 12.29 -10.68
CA PRO A 113 0.92 13.74 -10.64
C PRO A 113 0.55 14.50 -11.93
N ALA A 114 0.37 13.84 -13.07
CA ALA A 114 -0.09 14.47 -14.31
C ALA A 114 -1.50 15.06 -14.12
N THR A 115 -1.69 16.34 -14.44
CA THR A 115 -2.97 17.01 -14.15
C THR A 115 -4.08 16.76 -15.16
N ALA A 116 -3.71 16.40 -16.40
CA ALA A 116 -4.66 16.00 -17.45
C ALA A 116 -4.75 14.46 -17.48
N ASP A 117 -5.98 13.93 -17.42
CA ASP A 117 -6.28 12.50 -17.48
C ASP A 117 -5.55 11.65 -16.42
N ALA A 118 -5.33 12.21 -15.23
CA ALA A 118 -4.68 11.54 -14.12
C ALA A 118 -5.29 10.14 -13.89
N MET A 119 -4.43 9.14 -13.75
CA MET A 119 -4.86 7.80 -13.35
C MET A 119 -4.90 7.73 -11.82
N THR A 120 -6.05 7.34 -11.28
CA THR A 120 -6.25 7.10 -9.85
C THR A 120 -6.48 5.62 -9.61
N VAL A 121 -5.80 5.08 -8.61
CA VAL A 121 -5.92 3.69 -8.15
C VAL A 121 -6.25 3.68 -6.67
N ARG A 122 -7.30 2.94 -6.28
CA ARG A 122 -7.65 2.69 -4.89
C ARG A 122 -7.49 1.20 -4.59
N LEU A 123 -6.94 0.88 -3.42
CA LEU A 123 -6.83 -0.48 -2.94
C LEU A 123 -7.19 -0.52 -1.46
N ALA A 124 -8.11 -1.40 -1.09
CA ALA A 124 -8.47 -1.62 0.30
C ALA A 124 -8.41 -3.10 0.68
N LEU A 125 -7.82 -3.39 1.84
CA LEU A 125 -7.77 -4.70 2.47
C LEU A 125 -8.52 -4.61 3.81
N ALA A 126 -9.51 -5.46 4.01
CA ALA A 126 -10.26 -5.58 5.26
C ALA A 126 -9.44 -6.32 6.35
N GLY A 127 -8.29 -5.74 6.70
CA GLY A 127 -7.40 -6.24 7.74
C GLY A 127 -8.07 -6.24 9.12
N ARG A 128 -7.85 -7.33 9.86
CA ARG A 128 -8.40 -7.62 11.20
C ARG A 128 -7.30 -7.82 12.24
N GLY A 129 -6.04 -7.70 11.83
CA GLY A 129 -4.87 -7.80 12.69
C GLY A 129 -4.51 -6.46 13.33
N SER A 130 -3.25 -6.36 13.76
CA SER A 130 -2.73 -5.22 14.51
C SER A 130 -1.42 -4.65 13.97
N ALA A 131 -0.80 -5.31 12.98
CA ALA A 131 0.41 -4.80 12.35
C ALA A 131 0.08 -3.78 11.26
N GLU A 132 0.92 -2.77 11.08
CA GLU A 132 0.90 -1.92 9.89
C GLU A 132 1.68 -2.61 8.77
N ALA A 133 1.14 -2.62 7.55
CA ALA A 133 1.81 -3.20 6.39
C ALA A 133 2.98 -2.31 5.94
N THR A 134 4.14 -2.92 5.70
CA THR A 134 5.31 -2.22 5.15
C THR A 134 5.15 -1.95 3.65
N GLU A 135 5.96 -1.05 3.09
CA GLU A 135 5.95 -0.77 1.64
C GLU A 135 6.19 -2.02 0.76
N GLN A 136 7.04 -2.94 1.22
CA GLN A 136 7.29 -4.19 0.51
C GLN A 136 6.05 -5.11 0.54
N GLU A 137 5.33 -5.14 1.65
CA GLU A 137 4.10 -5.92 1.79
C GLU A 137 2.95 -5.30 1.01
N LEU A 138 2.83 -3.97 1.03
CA LEU A 138 1.89 -3.24 0.18
C LEU A 138 2.16 -3.50 -1.31
N GLN A 139 3.44 -3.59 -1.70
CA GLN A 139 3.79 -3.98 -3.07
C GLN A 139 3.36 -5.41 -3.39
N ALA A 140 3.53 -6.36 -2.46
CA ALA A 140 3.08 -7.73 -2.66
C ALA A 140 1.54 -7.82 -2.81
N ILE A 141 0.78 -7.04 -2.04
CA ILE A 141 -0.69 -6.98 -2.16
C ILE A 141 -1.08 -6.40 -3.53
N ARG A 142 -0.39 -5.35 -3.99
CA ARG A 142 -0.57 -4.76 -5.33
C ARG A 142 -0.30 -5.78 -6.45
N ASP A 143 0.83 -6.48 -6.38
CA ASP A 143 1.20 -7.50 -7.37
C ASP A 143 0.21 -8.67 -7.39
N TYR A 144 -0.31 -9.06 -6.22
CA TYR A 144 -1.35 -10.07 -6.09
C TYR A 144 -2.63 -9.66 -6.82
N VAL A 145 -3.15 -8.45 -6.59
CA VAL A 145 -4.31 -7.93 -7.32
C VAL A 145 -4.04 -7.87 -8.82
N ALA A 146 -2.86 -7.42 -9.24
CA ALA A 146 -2.45 -7.35 -10.64
C ALA A 146 -2.60 -8.72 -11.32
N SER A 147 -2.12 -9.78 -10.66
CA SER A 147 -2.20 -11.14 -11.18
C SER A 147 -3.64 -11.61 -11.33
N LEU A 148 -4.48 -11.39 -10.31
CA LEU A 148 -5.89 -11.76 -10.37
C LEU A 148 -6.64 -11.03 -11.47
N TYR A 149 -6.39 -9.72 -11.63
CA TYR A 149 -7.01 -8.91 -12.67
C TYR A 149 -6.66 -9.42 -14.07
N LEU A 150 -5.39 -9.76 -14.32
CA LEU A 150 -4.95 -10.28 -15.62
C LEU A 150 -5.50 -11.68 -15.90
N ASP A 151 -5.51 -12.57 -14.90
CA ASP A 151 -5.97 -13.95 -15.06
C ASP A 151 -7.49 -14.05 -15.25
N ILE A 152 -8.24 -13.24 -14.50
CA ILE A 152 -9.71 -13.34 -14.40
C ILE A 152 -10.39 -12.34 -15.32
N GLY A 153 -9.92 -11.09 -15.33
CA GLY A 153 -10.53 -9.99 -16.08
C GLY A 153 -10.42 -10.11 -17.59
N ARG A 154 -9.73 -11.15 -18.11
CA ARG A 154 -9.52 -11.50 -19.53
C ARG A 154 -9.71 -10.31 -20.46
N LEU A 155 -8.76 -9.37 -20.40
CA LEU A 155 -8.70 -8.28 -21.36
C LEU A 155 -8.83 -8.87 -22.78
N PRO A 156 -9.79 -8.44 -23.62
CA PRO A 156 -9.76 -8.81 -25.03
C PRO A 156 -8.41 -8.35 -25.58
N GLU A 157 -7.70 -9.27 -26.24
CA GLU A 157 -6.32 -9.08 -26.73
C GLU A 157 -6.15 -7.75 -27.49
N GLY A 158 -5.68 -6.73 -26.79
CA GLY A 158 -5.09 -5.52 -27.35
C GLY A 158 -3.57 -5.70 -27.49
N PRO A 159 -2.89 -4.95 -28.38
CA PRO A 159 -1.48 -5.16 -28.62
C PRO A 159 -0.65 -4.83 -27.37
N THR A 160 -0.10 -5.89 -26.78
CA THR A 160 1.02 -5.98 -25.83
C THR A 160 0.67 -5.93 -24.33
N PRO A 161 1.08 -6.96 -23.55
CA PRO A 161 1.14 -6.87 -22.11
C PRO A 161 2.41 -6.10 -21.73
N THR A 162 2.26 -4.85 -21.32
CA THR A 162 3.23 -4.25 -20.40
C THR A 162 2.53 -4.14 -19.06
N PRO A 163 3.08 -4.72 -17.97
CA PRO A 163 2.48 -4.65 -16.66
C PRO A 163 2.62 -3.22 -16.11
N GLU A 164 1.80 -2.30 -16.61
CA GLU A 164 1.61 -0.95 -16.08
C GLU A 164 0.55 -0.92 -14.96
N VAL A 165 0.07 -2.07 -14.51
CA VAL A 165 -1.05 -2.10 -13.55
C VAL A 165 -0.60 -1.73 -12.13
N PHE A 166 0.65 -1.96 -11.71
CA PHE A 166 0.97 -1.89 -10.27
C PHE A 166 2.45 -1.67 -9.92
N GLN A 167 3.09 -0.63 -10.42
CA GLN A 167 4.29 -0.14 -9.74
C GLN A 167 4.06 1.30 -9.33
N PRO A 168 4.28 1.67 -8.04
CA PRO A 168 4.42 3.08 -7.74
C PRO A 168 5.48 3.61 -8.70
N LEU A 169 5.10 4.60 -9.51
CA LEU A 169 6.00 5.19 -10.50
C LEU A 169 7.39 5.31 -9.87
N PRO A 170 8.46 4.82 -10.52
CA PRO A 170 9.81 4.92 -9.98
C PRO A 170 10.05 6.34 -9.47
N PRO A 171 10.74 6.54 -8.34
CA PRO A 171 10.87 7.87 -7.74
C PRO A 171 11.28 8.96 -8.74
N GLU A 172 12.16 8.62 -9.68
CA GLU A 172 12.59 9.48 -10.80
C GLU A 172 11.45 9.89 -11.75
N GLU A 173 10.53 8.99 -12.05
CA GLU A 173 9.36 9.28 -12.87
C GLU A 173 8.33 10.13 -12.11
N ARG A 174 8.12 9.88 -10.81
CA ARG A 174 7.25 10.73 -9.98
C ARG A 174 7.74 12.16 -9.88
N VAL A 175 9.03 12.34 -9.57
CA VAL A 175 9.60 13.69 -9.46
C VAL A 175 9.70 14.38 -10.82
N PHE A 176 9.90 13.63 -11.92
CA PHE A 176 9.83 14.18 -13.26
C PHE A 176 8.43 14.69 -13.59
N ALA A 177 7.40 13.87 -13.35
CA ALA A 177 6.02 14.28 -13.63
C ALA A 177 5.59 15.47 -12.75
N ALA A 178 5.96 15.50 -11.47
CA ALA A 178 5.73 16.65 -10.58
C ALA A 178 6.45 17.92 -11.08
N ALA A 179 7.72 17.79 -11.49
CA ALA A 179 8.50 18.91 -12.00
C ALA A 179 7.97 19.43 -13.34
N ARG A 180 7.52 18.53 -14.22
CA ARG A 180 6.89 18.84 -15.51
C ARG A 180 5.58 19.59 -15.32
N ALA A 181 4.69 19.10 -14.45
CA ALA A 181 3.44 19.76 -14.11
C ALA A 181 3.67 21.17 -13.53
N ALA A 182 4.62 21.30 -12.61
CA ALA A 182 4.99 22.61 -12.04
C ALA A 182 5.51 23.60 -13.09
N LEU A 183 6.33 23.13 -14.05
CA LEU A 183 6.86 23.97 -15.12
C LEU A 183 5.80 24.35 -16.14
N ALA A 184 4.94 23.41 -16.53
CA ALA A 184 3.81 23.66 -17.41
C ALA A 184 2.87 24.71 -16.83
N ALA A 185 2.52 24.58 -15.54
CA ALA A 185 1.70 25.56 -14.84
C ALA A 185 2.35 26.95 -14.77
N ARG A 186 3.68 27.02 -14.59
CA ARG A 186 4.43 28.29 -14.56
C ARG A 186 4.44 28.99 -15.92
N LEU A 187 4.59 28.23 -17.00
CA LEU A 187 4.73 28.77 -18.36
C LEU A 187 3.39 28.90 -19.09
N GLY A 188 2.32 28.27 -18.59
CA GLY A 188 1.02 28.24 -19.26
C GLY A 188 1.03 27.45 -20.56
N ILE A 189 1.85 26.39 -20.63
CA ILE A 189 2.01 25.51 -21.79
C ILE A 189 1.52 24.10 -21.48
N ASP A 190 1.36 23.28 -22.52
CA ASP A 190 0.99 21.88 -22.38
C ASP A 190 2.14 21.04 -21.78
N GLU A 191 1.84 20.22 -20.75
CA GLU A 191 2.83 19.38 -20.08
C GLU A 191 3.61 18.48 -21.05
N LEU A 192 2.97 17.98 -22.11
CA LEU A 192 3.56 17.05 -23.07
C LEU A 192 4.61 17.71 -23.98
N THR A 193 4.68 19.05 -23.99
CA THR A 193 5.72 19.79 -24.72
C THR A 193 7.04 19.89 -23.95
N ILE A 194 7.06 19.48 -22.68
CA ILE A 194 8.22 19.55 -21.80
C ILE A 194 8.90 18.18 -21.74
N THR A 195 10.21 18.15 -22.02
CA THR A 195 11.00 16.91 -22.04
C THR A 195 12.08 16.89 -20.96
N ARG A 196 12.40 15.69 -20.44
CA ARG A 196 13.50 15.46 -19.50
C ARG A 196 14.81 15.34 -20.25
N GLN A 197 15.77 16.21 -19.95
CA GLN A 197 17.14 16.11 -20.45
C GLN A 197 18.04 15.35 -19.47
N GLU A 198 17.86 15.59 -18.17
CA GLU A 198 18.68 14.97 -17.12
C GLU A 198 17.86 14.83 -15.83
N ILE A 199 18.19 13.81 -15.03
CA ILE A 199 17.74 13.65 -13.65
C ILE A 199 18.85 13.03 -12.82
N VAL A 200 19.18 13.64 -11.67
CA VAL A 200 20.20 13.17 -10.76
C VAL A 200 19.72 13.32 -9.32
N ARG A 201 19.94 12.31 -8.49
CA ARG A 201 19.71 12.41 -7.04
C ARG A 201 20.71 13.38 -6.43
N GLN A 202 20.25 14.33 -5.63
CA GLN A 202 21.08 15.35 -5.02
C GLN A 202 20.57 15.74 -3.64
N ASP A 203 21.50 16.02 -2.72
CA ASP A 203 21.19 16.55 -1.40
C ASP A 203 21.22 18.08 -1.41
N TRP A 204 20.18 18.69 -0.85
CA TRP A 204 20.06 20.14 -0.75
C TRP A 204 20.46 20.65 0.63
N THR A 205 20.89 21.91 0.69
CA THR A 205 21.38 22.55 1.93
C THR A 205 20.27 22.86 2.94
N ASP A 206 19.04 22.98 2.48
CA ASP A 206 17.88 23.42 3.26
C ASP A 206 16.56 22.89 2.68
N SER A 207 15.46 23.11 3.40
CA SER A 207 14.10 22.72 2.98
C SER A 207 13.56 23.50 1.77
N CYS A 208 14.23 24.57 1.34
CA CYS A 208 13.90 25.32 0.12
C CYS A 208 14.74 24.85 -1.07
N LEU A 209 15.43 23.73 -0.92
CA LEU A 209 16.21 23.10 -1.98
C LEU A 209 17.36 24.01 -2.47
N GLY A 210 17.87 24.86 -1.58
CA GLY A 210 18.92 25.84 -1.88
C GLY A 210 18.48 26.99 -2.80
N LEU A 211 17.16 27.21 -2.97
CA LEU A 211 16.57 28.28 -3.77
C LEU A 211 15.67 29.20 -2.94
N GLY A 212 15.88 29.25 -1.62
CA GLY A 212 15.14 30.14 -0.72
C GLY A 212 15.36 31.62 -1.04
N GLY A 213 14.28 32.39 -1.07
CA GLY A 213 14.37 33.85 -1.21
C GLY A 213 14.86 34.55 0.08
N PRO A 214 15.29 35.81 0.00
CA PRO A 214 15.82 36.56 1.16
C PRO A 214 14.78 36.78 2.28
N ALA A 215 13.48 36.68 1.97
CA ALA A 215 12.39 36.80 2.94
C ALA A 215 11.85 35.43 3.40
N GLU A 216 12.40 34.32 2.89
CA GLU A 216 11.91 32.97 3.15
C GLU A 216 12.70 32.31 4.28
N SER A 217 12.00 31.80 5.28
CA SER A 217 12.62 31.09 6.41
C SER A 217 12.71 29.60 6.10
N CYS A 218 13.77 29.22 5.40
CA CYS A 218 14.07 27.83 5.06
C CYS A 218 14.68 27.08 6.25
N LEU A 219 14.17 25.89 6.55
CA LEU A 219 14.75 25.05 7.60
C LEU A 219 16.15 24.62 7.18
N GLN A 220 17.13 24.88 8.03
CA GLN A 220 18.54 24.58 7.81
C GLN A 220 18.83 23.09 8.09
N ALA A 221 18.32 22.23 7.21
CA ALA A 221 18.49 20.78 7.28
C ALA A 221 18.77 20.22 5.89
N ILE A 222 19.73 19.29 5.81
CA ILE A 222 20.04 18.59 4.56
C ILE A 222 18.79 17.86 4.10
N THR A 223 18.31 18.20 2.90
CA THR A 223 17.07 17.67 2.34
C THR A 223 17.42 16.83 1.11
N PRO A 224 17.33 15.50 1.18
CA PRO A 224 17.54 14.65 0.02
C PRO A 224 16.49 14.88 -1.06
N GLY A 225 16.89 14.76 -2.32
CA GLY A 225 16.01 15.08 -3.43
C GLY A 225 16.58 14.76 -4.81
N TYR A 226 16.04 15.43 -5.82
CA TYR A 226 16.46 15.28 -7.21
C TYR A 226 16.67 16.64 -7.87
N ARG A 227 17.71 16.75 -8.69
CA ARG A 227 17.95 17.83 -9.64
C ARG A 227 17.58 17.31 -11.03
N LEU A 228 16.68 18.00 -11.72
CA LEU A 228 16.28 17.69 -13.09
C LEU A 228 16.65 18.84 -14.01
N VAL A 229 16.97 18.52 -15.26
CA VAL A 229 17.04 19.47 -16.37
C VAL A 229 15.87 19.17 -17.29
N LEU A 230 14.99 20.15 -17.46
CA LEU A 230 13.80 20.11 -18.29
C LEU A 230 14.00 21.04 -19.49
N GLN A 231 13.50 20.63 -20.66
CA GLN A 231 13.46 21.48 -21.85
C GLN A 231 12.01 21.85 -22.15
N ALA A 232 11.75 23.15 -22.27
CA ALA A 232 10.47 23.72 -22.69
C ALA A 232 10.72 24.62 -23.92
N GLY A 233 10.45 24.09 -25.12
CA GLY A 233 10.85 24.76 -26.36
C GLY A 233 12.37 24.89 -26.48
N GLU A 234 12.87 26.12 -26.62
CA GLU A 234 14.32 26.42 -26.72
C GLU A 234 14.97 26.69 -25.35
N GLU A 235 14.19 26.78 -24.28
CA GLU A 235 14.67 27.09 -22.94
C GLU A 235 14.96 25.82 -22.12
N LEU A 236 16.03 25.88 -21.33
CA LEU A 236 16.35 24.86 -20.34
C LEU A 236 16.00 25.38 -18.95
N TRP A 237 15.43 24.50 -18.14
CA TRP A 237 14.99 24.78 -16.78
C TRP A 237 15.57 23.75 -15.83
N GLU A 238 16.13 24.21 -14.71
CA GLU A 238 16.52 23.35 -13.61
C GLU A 238 15.35 23.25 -12.63
N ALA A 239 14.89 22.03 -12.39
CA ALA A 239 13.95 21.72 -11.33
C ALA A 239 14.69 21.05 -10.17
N ARG A 240 14.43 21.52 -8.96
CA ARG A 240 14.90 20.89 -7.71
C ARG A 240 13.69 20.36 -6.97
N THR A 241 13.75 19.11 -6.56
CA THR A 241 12.68 18.46 -5.79
C THR A 241 13.20 17.83 -4.52
N ASN A 242 12.32 17.59 -3.54
CA ASN A 242 12.54 16.58 -2.51
C ASN A 242 12.30 15.16 -3.06
N LEU A 243 12.52 14.13 -2.24
CA LEU A 243 12.50 12.72 -2.69
C LEU A 243 11.18 12.24 -3.31
N ASP A 244 10.04 12.81 -2.89
CA ASP A 244 8.70 12.40 -3.35
C ASP A 244 8.08 13.35 -4.38
N GLY A 245 8.72 14.49 -4.64
CA GLY A 245 8.23 15.49 -5.60
C GLY A 245 7.15 16.42 -5.03
N SER A 246 6.82 16.33 -3.73
CA SER A 246 5.82 17.21 -3.09
C SER A 246 6.27 18.67 -3.01
N VAL A 247 7.57 18.93 -3.09
CA VAL A 247 8.15 20.27 -3.21
C VAL A 247 8.96 20.35 -4.48
N VAL A 248 8.62 21.28 -5.37
CA VAL A 248 9.35 21.56 -6.62
C VAL A 248 9.74 23.04 -6.65
N ARG A 249 11.01 23.34 -6.95
CA ARG A 249 11.51 24.69 -7.20
C ARG A 249 12.15 24.76 -8.59
N LEU A 250 11.78 25.78 -9.35
CA LEU A 250 12.16 25.94 -10.76
C LEU A 250 13.03 27.18 -10.94
N VAL A 251 14.17 27.03 -11.61
CA VAL A 251 15.04 28.12 -12.03
C VAL A 251 15.36 27.98 -13.52
N GLU A 252 15.27 29.07 -14.25
CA GLU A 252 15.64 29.12 -15.66
C GLU A 252 17.15 28.98 -15.79
N MET A 253 17.62 28.10 -16.67
CA MET A 253 19.05 27.94 -16.95
C MET A 253 19.42 28.93 -18.05
N ALA A 254 20.09 30.02 -17.66
CA ALA A 254 20.63 30.96 -18.64
C ALA A 254 21.67 30.24 -19.51
N GLN A 255 21.44 30.26 -20.83
CA GLN A 255 22.42 29.81 -21.81
C GLN A 255 23.60 30.79 -21.81
N SER A 256 24.80 30.32 -21.47
CA SER A 256 26.03 31.11 -21.50
C SER A 256 26.52 31.37 -22.93
#